data_AF-B5KP39-F1
#
_entry.id   AF-B5KP39-F1
#
_cell.length_a   1.000
_cell.length_b   1.000
_cell.length_c   1.000
_cell.angle_alpha   90.00
_cell.angle_beta   90.00
_cell.angle_gamma   90.00
#
_symmetry.space_group_name_H-M   'P 1'
#
loop_
_entity.id
_entity.type
_entity.pdbx_description
1 polymer ?
#
loop_
_entity_poly.entity_id
_entity_poly.type
_entity_poly.pdbx_seq_one_letter_code
_entity_poly.pdbx_strand_id
1 'polypeptide(L)'
;GFALVHYGFVLKTLDQNMELAAQYLQEGIETGHPGTQDGRFYFQLGDALQRLGRNSEALAVYRKGVQKKLFRSVYQRSLYNVDGLAARPYWTEEQTTYATELELIRAKWREVRDEGLKLLTSAGVFVNESENLRDRGDWKQLELFSRGARVERNCARAPYTCRLVEQYFPAARTCKRGQVKFSVMHPGTHVWPHCGPTNCRVRA
;
A
#
# COMPACT_ATOMS: atom_id res chain seq x y z
N GLY A 1 19.03 18.74 -12.94
CA GLY A 1 17.63 18.69 -12.47
C GLY A 1 16.97 17.36 -12.78
N PHE A 2 16.36 17.22 -13.97
CA PHE A 2 15.53 16.06 -14.31
C PHE A 2 16.25 14.70 -14.25
N ALA A 3 17.50 14.63 -14.72
CA ALA A 3 18.32 13.41 -14.62
C ALA A 3 18.59 13.01 -13.15
N LEU A 4 18.85 13.98 -12.27
CA LEU A 4 19.14 13.73 -10.85
C LEU A 4 17.95 13.08 -10.15
N VAL A 5 16.74 13.60 -10.33
CA VAL A 5 15.54 13.03 -9.69
C VAL A 5 15.23 11.62 -10.19
N HIS A 6 15.47 11.32 -11.47
CA HIS A 6 15.31 9.96 -12.01
C HIS A 6 16.40 9.02 -11.52
N TYR A 7 17.65 9.50 -11.44
CA TYR A 7 18.76 8.72 -10.91
C TYR A 7 18.55 8.37 -9.43
N GLY A 8 18.17 9.35 -8.61
CA GLY A 8 17.81 9.11 -7.20
C GLY A 8 16.62 8.16 -7.04
N PHE A 9 15.62 8.22 -7.93
CA PHE A 9 14.52 7.26 -7.96
C PHE A 9 15.01 5.83 -8.23
N VAL A 10 15.92 5.66 -9.20
CA VAL A 10 16.51 4.36 -9.55
C VAL A 10 17.35 3.81 -8.40
N LEU A 11 18.23 4.63 -7.82
CA LEU A 11 19.04 4.26 -6.64
C LEU A 11 18.19 3.73 -5.48
N LYS A 12 17.03 4.35 -5.25
CA LYS A 12 16.11 3.90 -4.20
C LYS A 12 15.43 2.57 -4.53
N THR A 13 14.96 2.43 -5.76
CA THR A 13 14.06 1.33 -6.15
C THR A 13 14.81 0.06 -6.53
N LEU A 14 15.95 0.20 -7.22
CA LEU A 14 16.75 -0.93 -7.69
C LEU A 14 17.91 -1.21 -6.74
N ASP A 15 18.66 -0.19 -6.35
CA ASP A 15 19.93 -0.38 -5.62
C ASP A 15 19.75 -0.36 -4.10
N GLN A 16 18.55 -0.01 -3.61
CA GLN A 16 18.23 0.13 -2.19
C GLN A 16 19.15 1.11 -1.43
N ASN A 17 19.78 2.05 -2.14
CA ASN A 17 20.69 3.02 -1.55
C ASN A 17 19.94 4.28 -1.14
N MET A 18 19.50 4.32 0.13
CA MET A 18 18.65 5.39 0.65
C MET A 18 19.40 6.74 0.77
N GLU A 19 20.67 6.73 1.18
CA GLU A 19 21.51 7.93 1.28
C GLU A 19 21.66 8.64 -0.08
N LEU A 20 22.18 7.94 -1.10
CA LEU A 20 22.38 8.54 -2.42
C LEU A 20 21.05 8.90 -3.07
N ALA A 21 20.01 8.07 -2.89
CA ALA A 21 18.68 8.40 -3.37
C ALA A 21 18.19 9.73 -2.78
N ALA A 22 18.28 9.91 -1.46
CA ALA A 22 17.85 11.13 -0.79
C ALA A 22 18.66 12.35 -1.29
N GLN A 23 19.97 12.21 -1.45
CA GLN A 23 20.84 13.26 -1.98
C GLN A 23 20.39 13.70 -3.38
N TYR A 24 20.35 12.78 -4.35
CA TYR A 24 20.06 13.13 -5.74
C TYR A 24 18.62 13.59 -5.96
N LEU A 25 17.66 13.03 -5.20
CA LEU A 25 16.28 13.51 -5.23
C LEU A 25 16.18 14.94 -4.69
N GLN A 26 16.84 15.25 -3.57
CA GLN A 26 16.86 16.59 -2.99
C GLN A 26 17.48 17.60 -3.95
N GLU A 27 18.71 17.35 -4.41
CA GLU A 27 19.42 18.23 -5.35
C GLU A 27 18.59 18.45 -6.63
N GLY A 28 18.02 17.38 -7.18
CA GLY A 28 17.19 17.43 -8.37
C GLY A 28 15.93 18.27 -8.19
N ILE A 29 15.22 18.11 -7.07
CA ILE A 29 14.01 18.88 -6.73
C ILE A 29 14.35 20.37 -6.51
N GLU A 30 15.48 20.66 -5.86
CA GLU A 30 15.91 22.02 -5.56
C GLU A 30 16.28 22.84 -6.79
N THR A 31 16.70 22.19 -7.89
CA THR A 31 16.97 22.90 -9.15
C THR A 31 15.77 23.64 -9.72
N GLY A 32 14.54 23.27 -9.34
CA GLY A 32 13.31 23.85 -9.90
C GLY A 32 13.09 23.58 -11.40
N HIS A 33 13.95 22.78 -12.04
CA HIS A 33 13.89 22.49 -13.47
C HIS A 33 12.52 21.88 -13.85
N PRO A 34 11.95 22.21 -15.01
CA PRO A 34 10.73 21.58 -15.51
C PRO A 34 10.78 20.05 -15.39
N GLY A 35 9.69 19.46 -14.88
CA GLY A 35 9.59 18.02 -14.64
C GLY A 35 10.14 17.51 -13.31
N THR A 36 10.82 18.35 -12.50
CA THR A 36 11.32 17.94 -11.16
C THR A 36 10.28 18.12 -10.05
N GLN A 37 9.27 18.96 -10.28
CA GLN A 37 8.21 19.26 -9.31
C GLN A 37 7.06 18.26 -9.42
N ASP A 38 7.37 16.98 -9.23
CA ASP A 38 6.44 15.86 -9.38
C ASP A 38 6.26 15.12 -8.05
N GLY A 39 5.01 14.74 -7.74
CA GLY A 39 4.68 14.07 -6.48
C GLY A 39 5.46 12.78 -6.23
N ARG A 40 5.87 12.07 -7.30
CA ARG A 40 6.71 10.86 -7.20
C ARG A 40 8.03 11.15 -6.50
N PHE A 41 8.73 12.21 -6.88
CA PHE A 41 10.05 12.51 -6.33
C PHE A 41 9.97 12.97 -4.87
N TYR A 42 8.98 13.81 -4.55
CA TYR A 42 8.72 14.22 -3.16
C TYR A 42 8.33 13.03 -2.29
N PHE A 43 7.56 12.08 -2.83
CA PHE A 43 7.15 10.87 -2.11
C PHE A 43 8.36 10.00 -1.81
N GLN A 44 9.17 9.70 -2.83
CA GLN A 44 10.34 8.84 -2.69
C GLN A 44 11.43 9.47 -1.81
N LEU A 45 11.65 10.78 -1.90
CA LEU A 45 12.61 11.50 -1.05
C LEU A 45 12.20 11.42 0.42
N GLY A 46 10.94 11.72 0.72
CA GLY A 46 10.45 11.61 2.10
C GLY A 46 10.52 10.17 2.60
N ASP A 47 10.16 9.17 1.79
CA ASP A 47 10.25 7.75 2.18
C ASP A 47 11.71 7.32 2.43
N ALA A 48 12.66 7.73 1.60
CA ALA A 48 14.07 7.49 1.82
C ALA A 48 14.54 8.10 3.15
N LEU A 49 14.21 9.37 3.40
CA LEU A 49 14.54 10.05 4.65
C LEU A 49 13.92 9.37 5.88
N GLN A 50 12.68 8.85 5.80
CA GLN A 50 12.08 8.09 6.90
C GLN A 50 12.83 6.79 7.18
N ARG A 51 13.24 6.05 6.14
CA ARG A 51 14.02 4.81 6.29
C ARG A 51 15.41 5.05 6.88
N LEU A 52 15.96 6.26 6.69
CA LEU A 52 17.20 6.73 7.33
C LEU A 52 17.00 7.25 8.76
N GLY A 53 15.78 7.21 9.31
CA GLY A 53 15.47 7.77 10.63
C GLY A 53 15.38 9.31 10.67
N ARG A 54 15.53 9.99 9.52
CA ARG A 54 15.49 11.46 9.37
C ARG A 54 14.05 11.98 9.27
N ASN A 55 13.23 11.64 10.26
CA ASN A 55 11.78 11.85 10.23
C ASN A 55 11.37 13.34 10.12
N SER A 56 12.09 14.24 10.79
CA SER A 56 11.81 15.69 10.74
C SER A 56 11.99 16.25 9.33
N GLU A 57 13.02 15.79 8.62
CA GLU A 57 13.31 16.21 7.25
C GLU A 57 12.30 15.62 6.27
N ALA A 58 11.93 14.34 6.44
CA ALA A 58 10.86 13.72 5.67
C ALA A 58 9.53 14.50 5.79
N LEU A 59 9.16 14.90 7.01
CA LEU A 59 7.96 15.72 7.23
C LEU A 59 8.05 17.09 6.55
N ALA A 60 9.23 17.72 6.52
CA ALA A 60 9.44 18.97 5.81
C ALA A 60 9.22 18.80 4.28
N VAL A 61 9.76 17.72 3.70
CA VAL A 61 9.54 17.37 2.28
C VAL A 61 8.05 17.16 1.99
N TYR A 62 7.34 16.43 2.85
CA TYR A 62 5.90 16.21 2.69
C TYR A 62 5.08 17.50 2.82
N ARG A 63 5.41 18.39 3.76
CA ARG A 63 4.77 19.72 3.87
C ARG A 63 4.99 20.55 2.61
N LYS A 64 6.19 20.55 2.05
CA LYS A 64 6.50 21.22 0.77
C LYS A 64 5.70 20.62 -0.38
N GLY A 65 5.53 19.29 -0.40
CA GLY A 65 4.67 18.60 -1.37
C GLY A 65 3.20 19.03 -1.28
N VAL A 66 2.67 19.21 -0.06
CA VAL A 66 1.31 19.73 0.16
C VAL A 66 1.17 21.17 -0.32
N GLN A 67 2.12 22.05 0.02
CA GLN A 67 2.11 23.45 -0.42
C GLN A 67 2.11 23.57 -1.95
N LYS A 68 2.78 22.64 -2.64
CA LYS A 68 2.80 22.52 -4.10
C LYS A 68 1.60 21.78 -4.69
N LYS A 69 0.62 21.40 -3.87
CA LYS A 69 -0.58 20.62 -4.25
C LYS A 69 -0.25 19.25 -4.86
N LEU A 70 0.92 18.70 -4.56
CA LEU A 70 1.33 17.35 -5.00
C LEU A 70 0.72 16.26 -4.12
N PHE A 71 0.41 16.58 -2.86
CA PHE A 71 -0.27 15.70 -1.91
C PHE A 71 -1.52 16.38 -1.35
N ARG A 72 -2.51 15.57 -0.95
CA ARG A 72 -3.75 16.06 -0.33
C ARG A 72 -3.50 16.59 1.08
N SER A 73 -2.65 15.90 1.82
CA SER A 73 -2.18 16.32 3.15
C SER A 73 -0.84 15.66 3.45
N VAL A 74 -0.22 16.05 4.56
CA VAL A 74 1.04 15.45 5.01
C VAL A 74 0.85 13.94 5.24
N TYR A 75 -0.35 13.49 5.60
CA TYR A 75 -0.66 12.08 5.88
C TYR A 75 -1.36 11.34 4.73
N GLN A 76 -1.86 12.06 3.70
CA GLN A 76 -2.49 11.46 2.52
C GLN A 76 -1.69 11.80 1.25
N ARG A 77 -0.70 10.94 0.99
CA ARG A 77 0.33 11.13 -0.05
C ARG A 77 0.17 10.21 -1.27
N SER A 78 -1.00 9.60 -1.44
CA SER A 78 -1.33 8.83 -2.63
C SER A 78 -1.29 9.72 -3.89
N LEU A 79 -0.94 9.15 -5.04
CA LEU A 79 -0.73 9.91 -6.28
C LEU A 79 -1.85 9.72 -7.32
N TYR A 80 -2.59 8.60 -7.28
CA TYR A 80 -3.66 8.29 -8.22
C TYR A 80 -5.02 8.53 -7.57
N ASN A 81 -5.46 9.79 -7.52
CA ASN A 81 -6.61 10.19 -6.69
C ASN A 81 -7.83 10.61 -7.51
N VAL A 82 -8.99 10.60 -6.85
CA VAL A 82 -10.22 11.27 -7.28
C VAL A 82 -10.53 12.39 -6.29
N ASP A 83 -10.86 13.58 -6.81
CA ASP A 83 -11.26 14.76 -6.03
C ASP A 83 -12.61 14.56 -5.34
N GLY A 84 -12.83 15.26 -4.23
CA GLY A 84 -14.12 15.26 -3.51
C GLY A 84 -14.40 14.03 -2.63
N LEU A 85 -13.57 12.98 -2.70
CA LEU A 85 -13.71 11.83 -1.80
C LEU A 85 -13.38 12.23 -0.35
N ALA A 86 -14.24 11.82 0.58
CA ALA A 86 -14.01 12.03 2.01
C ALA A 86 -12.70 11.37 2.45
N ALA A 87 -11.86 12.12 3.16
CA ALA A 87 -10.55 11.68 3.62
C ALA A 87 -10.54 11.57 5.15
N ARG A 88 -10.28 10.36 5.65
CA ARG A 88 -10.08 10.07 7.08
C ARG A 88 -9.18 8.85 7.23
N PRO A 89 -8.36 8.78 8.29
CA PRO A 89 -7.47 7.65 8.54
C PRO A 89 -8.22 6.39 8.97
N TYR A 90 -9.29 6.55 9.75
CA TYR A 90 -10.12 5.46 10.27
C TYR A 90 -11.58 5.69 9.92
N TRP A 91 -12.27 4.62 9.54
CA TRP A 91 -13.69 4.62 9.15
C TRP A 91 -14.46 3.73 10.12
N THR A 92 -15.63 4.18 10.57
CA THR A 92 -16.59 3.30 11.25
C THR A 92 -17.42 2.54 10.21
N GLU A 93 -18.04 1.44 10.61
CA GLU A 93 -18.82 0.59 9.71
C GLU A 93 -19.94 1.38 9.01
N GLU A 94 -20.64 2.24 9.76
CA GLU A 94 -21.72 3.09 9.28
C GLU A 94 -21.22 4.10 8.23
N GLN A 95 -20.00 4.61 8.41
CA GLN A 95 -19.39 5.55 7.47
C GLN A 95 -18.99 4.89 6.15
N THR A 96 -18.79 3.57 6.13
CA THR A 96 -18.43 2.84 4.89
C THR A 96 -19.62 2.49 4.02
N THR A 97 -20.85 2.51 4.57
CA THR A 97 -22.07 1.95 3.94
C THR A 97 -22.06 0.43 3.71
N TYR A 98 -21.06 -0.30 4.23
CA TYR A 98 -20.90 -1.76 4.09
C TYR A 98 -21.10 -2.52 5.41
N ALA A 99 -21.89 -1.99 6.35
CA ALA A 99 -22.06 -2.59 7.68
C ALA A 99 -22.57 -4.04 7.61
N THR A 100 -23.51 -4.34 6.69
CA THR A 100 -24.06 -5.69 6.50
C THR A 100 -22.99 -6.69 6.08
N GLU A 101 -22.15 -6.32 5.10
CA GLU A 101 -21.06 -7.16 4.61
C GLU A 101 -19.97 -7.34 5.68
N LEU A 102 -19.65 -6.29 6.44
CA LEU A 102 -18.68 -6.33 7.54
C LEU A 102 -19.18 -7.22 8.69
N GLU A 103 -20.46 -7.21 9.01
CA GLU A 103 -21.05 -8.13 9.99
C GLU A 103 -21.09 -9.57 9.48
N LEU A 104 -21.31 -9.79 8.18
CA LEU A 104 -21.25 -11.13 7.60
C LEU A 104 -19.85 -11.74 7.71
N ILE A 105 -18.79 -11.00 7.35
CA ILE A 105 -17.41 -11.53 7.47
C ILE A 105 -17.05 -11.74 8.95
N ARG A 106 -17.54 -10.87 9.85
CA ARG A 106 -17.40 -11.07 11.30
C ARG A 106 -18.10 -12.33 11.77
N ALA A 107 -19.28 -12.67 11.26
CA ALA A 107 -19.97 -13.90 11.62
C ALA A 107 -19.29 -15.16 11.05
N LYS A 108 -18.65 -15.05 9.87
CA LYS A 108 -17.99 -16.16 9.15
C LYS A 108 -16.46 -16.22 9.35
N TRP A 109 -15.94 -15.46 10.31
CA TRP A 109 -14.49 -15.28 10.46
C TRP A 109 -13.74 -16.57 10.76
N ARG A 110 -14.38 -17.54 11.45
CA ARG A 110 -13.74 -18.81 11.81
C ARG A 110 -13.50 -19.68 10.60
N GLU A 111 -14.48 -19.78 9.71
CA GLU A 111 -14.36 -20.55 8.47
C GLU A 111 -13.29 -19.95 7.55
N VAL A 112 -13.26 -18.61 7.42
CA VAL A 112 -12.22 -17.89 6.67
C VAL A 112 -10.83 -18.10 7.27
N ARG A 113 -10.72 -17.99 8.61
CA ARG A 113 -9.47 -18.24 9.35
C ARG A 113 -8.99 -19.67 9.13
N ASP A 114 -9.85 -20.66 9.29
CA ASP A 114 -9.48 -22.08 9.25
C ASP A 114 -9.01 -22.49 7.85
N GLU A 115 -9.62 -21.93 6.79
CA GLU A 115 -9.14 -22.09 5.42
C GLU A 115 -7.75 -21.45 5.23
N GLY A 116 -7.55 -20.21 5.71
CA GLY A 116 -6.25 -19.54 5.68
C GLY A 116 -5.15 -20.29 6.42
N LEU A 117 -5.45 -20.85 7.61
CA LEU A 117 -4.50 -21.61 8.42
C LEU A 117 -4.07 -22.92 7.76
N LYS A 118 -5.00 -23.64 7.12
CA LYS A 118 -4.67 -24.86 6.33
C LYS A 118 -3.73 -24.55 5.17
N LEU A 119 -3.84 -23.36 4.58
CA LEU A 119 -2.97 -22.93 3.50
C LEU A 119 -1.61 -22.45 3.99
N LEU A 120 -1.53 -21.94 5.21
CA LEU A 120 -0.27 -21.49 5.80
C LEU A 120 0.70 -22.65 6.08
N THR A 121 0.17 -23.84 6.42
CA THR A 121 0.98 -25.06 6.59
C THR A 121 1.46 -25.67 5.27
N SER A 122 0.90 -25.23 4.14
CA SER A 122 1.23 -25.72 2.81
C SER A 122 2.37 -24.90 2.18
N ALA A 123 3.49 -25.58 1.88
CA ALA A 123 4.67 -24.91 1.31
C ALA A 123 4.36 -24.24 -0.05
N GLY A 124 4.85 -23.01 -0.23
CA GLY A 124 4.77 -22.28 -1.51
C GLY A 124 3.38 -21.75 -1.88
N VAL A 125 2.41 -21.77 -0.96
CA VAL A 125 1.10 -21.13 -1.19
C VAL A 125 1.18 -19.63 -0.90
N PHE A 126 1.62 -19.28 0.30
CA PHE A 126 1.88 -17.90 0.69
C PHE A 126 3.20 -17.42 0.07
N VAL A 127 3.18 -16.26 -0.57
CA VAL A 127 4.34 -15.61 -1.17
C VAL A 127 4.77 -14.42 -0.32
N ASN A 128 6.05 -14.06 -0.40
CA ASN A 128 6.55 -12.86 0.28
C ASN A 128 5.84 -11.60 -0.23
N GLU A 129 5.66 -10.62 0.65
CA GLU A 129 5.26 -9.28 0.27
C GLU A 129 6.29 -8.68 -0.72
N SER A 130 5.81 -7.99 -1.77
CA SER A 130 6.59 -7.63 -2.96
C SER A 130 6.82 -6.12 -3.14
N GLU A 131 6.24 -5.26 -2.31
CA GLU A 131 6.29 -3.79 -2.43
C GLU A 131 7.49 -3.18 -1.68
N ASN A 132 8.45 -3.99 -1.20
CA ASN A 132 9.65 -3.54 -0.48
C ASN A 132 9.31 -2.62 0.71
N LEU A 133 8.22 -2.96 1.41
CA LEU A 133 7.72 -2.22 2.56
C LEU A 133 8.24 -2.79 3.89
N ARG A 134 8.75 -4.02 3.87
CA ARG A 134 9.29 -4.70 5.04
C ARG A 134 10.69 -4.19 5.36
N ASP A 135 10.89 -3.76 6.60
CA ASP A 135 12.22 -3.48 7.18
C ASP A 135 12.90 -4.78 7.60
N ARG A 136 12.21 -5.57 8.43
CA ARG A 136 12.68 -6.86 8.96
C ARG A 136 11.54 -7.84 9.19
N GLY A 137 11.89 -9.10 9.43
CA GLY A 137 10.96 -10.19 9.76
C GLY A 137 10.37 -10.90 8.55
N ASP A 138 9.21 -11.52 8.73
CA ASP A 138 8.57 -12.36 7.71
C ASP A 138 7.10 -11.97 7.51
N TRP A 139 6.82 -11.43 6.32
CA TRP A 139 5.49 -10.98 5.92
C TRP A 139 5.12 -11.63 4.59
N LYS A 140 4.05 -12.42 4.64
CA LYS A 140 3.55 -13.18 3.50
C LYS A 140 2.11 -12.84 3.17
N GLN A 141 1.73 -13.07 1.92
CA GLN A 141 0.39 -12.83 1.42
C GLN A 141 -0.07 -13.94 0.46
N LEU A 142 -1.38 -14.08 0.34
CA LEU A 142 -2.05 -14.93 -0.64
C LEU A 142 -3.22 -14.14 -1.25
N GLU A 143 -3.03 -13.62 -2.46
CA GLU A 143 -4.05 -12.84 -3.16
C GLU A 143 -5.15 -13.74 -3.73
N LEU A 144 -6.40 -13.50 -3.36
CA LEU A 144 -7.58 -14.19 -3.89
C LEU A 144 -8.22 -13.40 -5.03
N PHE A 145 -8.27 -12.08 -4.89
CA PHE A 145 -8.72 -11.15 -5.91
C PHE A 145 -7.72 -10.01 -6.04
N SER A 146 -7.42 -9.60 -7.27
CA SER A 146 -6.48 -8.53 -7.56
C SER A 146 -6.94 -7.78 -8.79
N ARG A 147 -6.95 -6.45 -8.74
CA ARG A 147 -7.40 -5.59 -9.84
C ARG A 147 -8.80 -5.93 -10.36
N GLY A 148 -9.70 -6.32 -9.44
CA GLY A 148 -11.08 -6.67 -9.74
C GLY A 148 -11.27 -8.04 -10.42
N ALA A 149 -10.23 -8.87 -10.47
CA ALA A 149 -10.25 -10.20 -11.07
C ALA A 149 -9.92 -11.28 -10.03
N ARG A 150 -10.53 -12.46 -10.21
CA ARG A 150 -10.28 -13.66 -9.41
C ARG A 150 -8.92 -14.27 -9.77
N VAL A 151 -8.16 -14.68 -8.76
CA VAL A 151 -6.91 -15.42 -8.94
C VAL A 151 -7.23 -16.91 -8.86
N GLU A 152 -7.50 -17.54 -10.02
CA GLU A 152 -8.05 -18.90 -10.07
C GLU A 152 -7.27 -19.93 -9.26
N ARG A 153 -5.94 -19.94 -9.39
CA ARG A 153 -5.07 -20.88 -8.66
C ARG A 153 -5.22 -20.75 -7.13
N ASN A 154 -5.40 -19.53 -6.62
CA ASN A 154 -5.49 -19.27 -5.20
C ASN A 154 -6.91 -19.49 -4.69
N CYS A 155 -7.92 -19.13 -5.48
CA CYS A 155 -9.32 -19.44 -5.14
C CYS A 155 -9.67 -20.93 -5.23
N ALA A 156 -8.99 -21.71 -6.07
CA ALA A 156 -9.09 -23.17 -6.04
C ALA A 156 -8.57 -23.76 -4.72
N ARG A 157 -7.63 -23.07 -4.05
CA ARG A 157 -7.07 -23.45 -2.75
C ARG A 157 -7.88 -22.91 -1.57
N ALA A 158 -8.55 -21.77 -1.74
CA ALA A 158 -9.43 -21.14 -0.75
C ALA A 158 -10.89 -21.00 -1.27
N PRO A 159 -11.57 -22.12 -1.62
CA PRO A 159 -12.87 -22.08 -2.28
C PRO A 159 -13.99 -21.50 -1.41
N TYR A 160 -13.94 -21.66 -0.09
CA TYR A 160 -14.96 -21.11 0.81
C TYR A 160 -14.87 -19.58 0.84
N THR A 161 -13.68 -19.03 1.10
CA THR A 161 -13.45 -17.59 1.19
C THR A 161 -13.72 -16.91 -0.14
N CYS A 162 -13.29 -17.50 -1.27
CA CYS A 162 -13.57 -16.92 -2.57
C CYS A 162 -15.06 -16.91 -2.90
N ARG A 163 -15.81 -17.99 -2.59
CA ARG A 163 -17.26 -18.02 -2.78
C ARG A 163 -17.97 -16.96 -1.93
N LEU A 164 -17.54 -16.79 -0.68
CA LEU A 164 -18.08 -15.76 0.21
C LEU A 164 -17.90 -14.36 -0.41
N VAL A 165 -16.70 -14.03 -0.89
CA VAL A 165 -16.39 -12.76 -1.56
C VAL A 165 -17.24 -12.58 -2.83
N GLU A 166 -17.39 -13.65 -3.62
CA GLU A 166 -18.17 -13.64 -4.85
C GLU A 166 -19.64 -13.34 -4.64
N GLN A 167 -20.23 -13.95 -3.62
CA GLN A 167 -21.67 -13.88 -3.35
C GLN A 167 -22.04 -12.58 -2.62
N TYR A 168 -21.20 -12.12 -1.70
CA TYR A 168 -21.61 -11.09 -0.74
C TYR A 168 -20.77 -9.82 -0.76
N PHE A 169 -19.63 -9.78 -1.45
CA PHE A 169 -18.71 -8.63 -1.43
C PHE A 169 -18.44 -8.09 -2.83
N PRO A 170 -19.46 -7.64 -3.60
CA PRO A 170 -19.28 -7.19 -4.98
C PRO A 170 -18.32 -6.00 -5.10
N ALA A 171 -18.33 -5.08 -4.13
CA ALA A 171 -17.43 -3.94 -4.07
C ALA A 171 -15.97 -4.36 -3.96
N ALA A 172 -15.64 -5.32 -3.08
CA ALA A 172 -14.29 -5.83 -2.92
C ALA A 172 -13.86 -6.69 -4.12
N ARG A 173 -14.74 -7.58 -4.58
CA ARG A 173 -14.53 -8.49 -5.72
C ARG A 173 -14.14 -7.76 -7.00
N THR A 174 -14.82 -6.65 -7.29
CA THR A 174 -14.66 -5.89 -8.55
C THR A 174 -13.75 -4.67 -8.41
N CYS A 175 -13.16 -4.44 -7.22
CA CYS A 175 -12.31 -3.29 -6.96
C CYS A 175 -11.02 -3.35 -7.81
N LYS A 176 -11.01 -2.65 -8.95
CA LYS A 176 -9.85 -2.58 -9.85
C LYS A 176 -8.60 -1.96 -9.22
N ARG A 177 -8.78 -1.19 -8.15
CA ARG A 177 -7.71 -0.55 -7.38
C ARG A 177 -7.41 -1.27 -6.07
N GLY A 178 -8.06 -2.41 -5.80
CA GLY A 178 -7.97 -3.15 -4.55
C GLY A 178 -7.49 -4.59 -4.74
N GLN A 179 -7.40 -5.27 -3.61
CA GLN A 179 -7.08 -6.69 -3.50
C GLN A 179 -7.94 -7.29 -2.37
N VAL A 180 -8.27 -8.57 -2.48
CA VAL A 180 -8.71 -9.39 -1.35
C VAL A 180 -7.67 -10.47 -1.14
N LYS A 181 -7.10 -10.56 0.06
CA LYS A 181 -5.96 -11.44 0.34
C LYS A 181 -5.91 -11.89 1.79
N PHE A 182 -5.34 -13.07 2.02
CA PHE A 182 -4.80 -13.39 3.32
C PHE A 182 -3.44 -12.72 3.48
N SER A 183 -3.14 -12.24 4.69
CA SER A 183 -1.88 -11.60 5.03
C SER A 183 -1.41 -12.11 6.38
N VAL A 184 -0.19 -12.65 6.44
CA VAL A 184 0.39 -13.25 7.65
C VAL A 184 1.70 -12.55 7.97
N MET A 185 1.81 -12.04 9.19
CA MET A 185 3.03 -11.44 9.73
C MET A 185 3.53 -12.28 10.89
N HIS A 186 4.79 -12.72 10.82
CA HIS A 186 5.44 -13.46 11.90
C HIS A 186 6.04 -12.51 12.96
N PRO A 187 6.32 -13.01 14.18
CA PRO A 187 6.97 -12.22 15.22
C PRO A 187 8.29 -11.58 14.74
N GLY A 188 8.59 -10.38 15.25
CA GLY A 188 9.78 -9.62 14.86
C GLY A 188 9.65 -8.84 13.54
N THR A 189 8.48 -8.88 12.88
CA THR A 189 8.22 -8.11 11.66
C THR A 189 8.03 -6.63 11.94
N HIS A 190 8.71 -5.79 11.14
CA HIS A 190 8.50 -4.35 11.10
C HIS A 190 8.31 -3.91 9.66
N VAL A 191 7.28 -3.08 9.43
CA VAL A 191 6.92 -2.52 8.12
C VAL A 191 7.14 -1.02 8.19
N TRP A 192 7.85 -0.48 7.21
CA TRP A 192 8.11 0.95 7.12
C TRP A 192 6.80 1.75 7.02
N PRO A 193 6.76 2.98 7.56
CA PRO A 193 5.66 3.91 7.31
C PRO A 193 5.47 4.08 5.80
N HIS A 194 4.26 3.84 5.30
CA HIS A 194 3.97 3.87 3.86
C HIS A 194 2.57 4.43 3.57
N CYS A 195 2.31 4.76 2.31
CA CYS A 195 0.98 5.11 1.83
C CYS A 195 0.64 4.26 0.60
N GLY A 196 -0.64 3.88 0.49
CA GLY A 196 -1.14 3.27 -0.73
C GLY A 196 -1.12 4.24 -1.92
N PRO A 197 -1.22 3.73 -3.16
CA PRO A 197 -1.09 4.54 -4.37
C PRO A 197 -2.30 5.43 -4.65
N THR A 198 -3.46 5.19 -4.04
CA THR A 198 -4.75 5.81 -4.41
C THR A 198 -5.63 6.07 -3.18
N ASN A 199 -6.44 7.14 -3.24
CA ASN A 199 -7.50 7.41 -2.27
C ASN A 199 -8.85 6.73 -2.59
N CYS A 200 -8.93 5.97 -3.69
CA CYS A 200 -10.19 5.39 -4.18
C CYS A 200 -10.55 4.03 -3.55
N ARG A 201 -9.95 3.68 -2.41
CA ARG A 201 -10.27 2.45 -1.68
C ARG A 201 -10.15 2.67 -0.18
N VAL A 202 -11.01 2.00 0.56
CA VAL A 202 -10.86 1.76 2.00
C VAL A 202 -10.43 0.31 2.18
N ARG A 203 -9.61 0.03 3.20
CA ARG A 203 -9.14 -1.31 3.52
C ARG A 203 -9.74 -1.73 4.86
N ALA A 204 -10.53 -2.80 4.83
CA ALA A 204 -11.03 -3.51 6.00
C ALA A 204 -10.05 -4.61 6.42
#